data_AF-A0A0C2FVE7-F1
#
_entry.id   AF-A0A0C2FVE7-F1
#
_cell.length_a   1.000
_cell.length_b   1.000
_cell.length_c   1.000
_cell.angle_alpha   90.00
_cell.angle_beta   90.00
_cell.angle_gamma   90.00
#
_symmetry.space_group_name_H-M   'P 1'
#
loop_
_entity.id
_entity.type
_entity.pdbx_description
1 polymer ?
#
loop_
_entity_poly.entity_id
_entity_poly.type
_entity_poly.pdbx_seq_one_letter_code
_entity_poly.pdbx_strand_id
1 'polypeptide(L)'
;MVHTTKNYPTADATSFRVLGRVMSGTIESNADVRVLGENYSIQDEEDCRRLTVGRLWVHVARYQIEVSRVPAGCWALIEGIDQPIVKTATIAELEYEEDMYIFRPLKFNTKSVVKMAIEPINPSELPKNVGWFKKGNVS
;
A
#
# COMPACT_ATOMS: atom_id res chain seq x y z
N MET A 1 11.21 -3.83 8.56
CA MET A 1 9.73 -3.83 8.61
C MET A 1 9.17 -2.42 8.40
N VAL A 2 8.13 -2.26 7.60
CA VAL A 2 7.48 -0.98 7.27
C VAL A 2 5.98 -1.12 7.46
N HIS A 3 5.34 -0.12 8.07
CA HIS A 3 3.88 -0.06 8.18
C HIS A 3 3.33 0.95 7.17
N THR A 4 2.44 0.50 6.29
CA THR A 4 1.81 1.35 5.28
C THR A 4 0.36 1.66 5.62
N THR A 5 -0.06 2.89 5.34
CA THR A 5 -1.39 3.37 5.77
C THR A 5 -2.11 4.24 4.75
N LYS A 6 -1.41 4.73 3.73
CA LYS A 6 -1.99 5.64 2.74
C LYS A 6 -1.39 5.41 1.37
N ASN A 7 -2.21 5.46 0.33
CA ASN A 7 -1.78 5.30 -1.05
C ASN A 7 -2.03 6.60 -1.81
N TYR A 8 -0.98 7.22 -2.32
CA TYR A 8 -1.08 8.43 -3.10
C TYR A 8 -1.14 8.10 -4.59
N PRO A 9 -2.16 8.54 -5.33
CA PRO A 9 -2.18 8.35 -6.77
C PRO A 9 -1.01 9.09 -7.42
N THR A 10 -0.44 8.51 -8.47
CA THR A 10 0.48 9.22 -9.36
C THR A 10 -0.27 10.30 -10.16
N ALA A 11 0.47 11.24 -10.75
CA ALA A 11 -0.13 12.38 -11.48
C ALA A 11 -0.98 11.94 -12.69
N ASP A 12 -0.68 10.78 -13.27
CA ASP A 12 -1.42 10.13 -14.35
C ASP A 12 -2.54 9.19 -13.87
N ALA A 13 -2.72 9.04 -12.55
CA ALA A 13 -3.73 8.18 -11.91
C ALA A 13 -3.71 6.72 -12.38
N THR A 14 -2.57 6.23 -12.87
CA THR A 14 -2.40 4.86 -13.34
C THR A 14 -2.05 3.91 -12.21
N SER A 15 -1.17 4.35 -11.31
CA SER A 15 -0.65 3.58 -10.17
C SER A 15 -0.70 4.39 -8.88
N PHE A 16 -0.42 3.72 -7.78
CA PHE A 16 -0.30 4.35 -6.47
C PHE A 16 1.12 4.24 -5.92
N ARG A 17 1.52 5.28 -5.19
CA ARG A 17 2.70 5.29 -4.33
C ARG A 17 2.26 5.08 -2.89
N VAL A 18 2.81 4.07 -2.26
CA VAL A 18 2.43 3.64 -0.93
C VAL A 18 3.23 4.41 0.10
N LEU A 19 2.57 5.18 0.95
CA LEU A 19 3.20 5.86 2.07
C LEU A 19 3.28 4.91 3.27
N GLY A 20 4.51 4.71 3.74
CA GLY A 20 4.76 3.95 4.95
C GLY A 20 5.84 4.57 5.82
N ARG A 21 5.82 4.17 7.09
CA ARG A 21 6.90 4.46 8.04
C ARG A 21 7.77 3.23 8.22
N VAL A 22 9.07 3.39 8.06
CA VAL A 22 10.04 2.32 8.31
C VAL A 22 10.15 2.15 9.82
N MET A 23 9.69 1.02 10.34
CA MET A 23 9.70 0.73 11.78
C MET A 23 11.03 0.12 12.20
N SER A 24 11.60 -0.73 11.36
CA SER A 24 12.90 -1.39 11.59
C SER A 24 13.62 -1.67 10.27
N GLY A 25 14.95 -1.74 10.33
CA GLY A 25 15.79 -1.97 9.16
C GLY A 25 15.86 -0.76 8.22
N THR A 26 16.18 -1.03 6.96
CA THR A 26 16.27 -0.04 5.89
C THR A 26 15.57 -0.61 4.66
N ILE A 27 14.74 0.19 4.00
CA ILE A 27 14.17 -0.19 2.71
C ILE A 27 15.06 0.37 1.60
N GLU A 28 15.35 -0.46 0.60
CA GLU A 28 16.18 -0.08 -0.55
C GLU A 28 15.38 -0.19 -1.85
N SER A 29 15.71 0.66 -2.83
CA SER A 29 15.13 0.60 -4.17
C SER A 29 15.55 -0.69 -4.88
N ASN A 30 14.65 -1.32 -5.64
CA ASN A 30 14.83 -2.62 -6.30
C ASN A 30 15.01 -3.81 -5.35
N ALA A 31 14.75 -3.65 -4.05
CA ALA A 31 14.74 -4.77 -3.12
C ALA A 31 13.45 -5.58 -3.24
N ASP A 32 13.56 -6.90 -3.19
CA ASP A 32 12.39 -7.77 -3.08
C ASP A 32 11.88 -7.80 -1.65
N VAL A 33 10.59 -7.58 -1.50
CA VAL A 33 9.92 -7.49 -0.21
C VAL A 33 8.69 -8.39 -0.17
N ARG A 34 8.32 -8.78 1.03
CA ARG A 34 7.06 -9.46 1.32
C ARG A 34 6.04 -8.43 1.81
N VAL A 35 4.91 -8.35 1.13
CA VAL A 35 3.78 -7.49 1.50
C VAL A 35 2.69 -8.37 2.09
N LEU A 36 2.36 -8.09 3.34
CA LEU A 36 1.32 -8.75 4.12
C LEU A 36 0.08 -7.84 4.15
N GLY A 37 -1.04 -8.33 3.62
CA GLY A 37 -2.33 -7.64 3.65
C GLY A 37 -3.01 -7.70 5.01
N GLU A 38 -4.23 -7.17 5.10
CA GLU A 38 -4.98 -7.07 6.36
C GLU A 38 -5.54 -8.42 6.85
N ASN A 39 -5.70 -9.40 5.95
CA ASN A 39 -6.22 -10.72 6.28
C ASN A 39 -5.11 -11.75 6.53
N TYR A 40 -3.84 -11.35 6.42
CA TYR A 40 -2.73 -12.26 6.65
C TYR A 40 -2.72 -12.79 8.10
N SER A 41 -2.51 -14.08 8.24
CA SER A 41 -2.22 -14.74 9.52
C SER A 41 -1.15 -15.80 9.32
N ILE A 42 -0.50 -16.23 10.41
CA ILE A 42 0.53 -17.28 10.35
C ILE A 42 -0.05 -18.60 9.86
N GLN A 43 -1.33 -18.84 10.14
CA GLN A 43 -2.05 -20.04 9.70
C GLN A 43 -2.53 -19.93 8.24
N ASP A 44 -2.65 -18.72 7.71
CA ASP A 44 -3.20 -18.43 6.39
C ASP A 44 -2.40 -17.33 5.69
N GLU A 45 -1.53 -17.76 4.78
CA GLU A 45 -0.65 -16.89 4.00
C GLU A 45 -1.25 -16.46 2.64
N GLU A 46 -2.55 -16.66 2.39
CA GLU A 46 -3.15 -16.29 1.09
C GLU A 46 -3.01 -14.80 0.75
N ASP A 47 -3.09 -13.94 1.77
CA ASP A 47 -2.96 -12.47 1.69
C ASP A 47 -1.50 -12.01 1.86
N CYS A 48 -0.56 -12.85 1.42
CA CYS A 48 0.87 -12.56 1.32
C CYS A 48 1.30 -12.52 -0.16
N ARG A 49 2.05 -11.49 -0.53
CA ARG A 49 2.62 -11.34 -1.88
C ARG A 49 4.09 -10.92 -1.82
N ARG A 50 4.90 -11.50 -2.70
CA ARG A 50 6.29 -11.08 -2.93
C ARG A 50 6.29 -10.07 -4.08
N LEU A 51 6.84 -8.89 -3.84
CA LEU A 51 6.90 -7.81 -4.80
C LEU A 51 8.26 -7.12 -4.73
N THR A 52 8.70 -6.57 -5.84
CA THR A 52 9.92 -5.78 -5.90
C THR A 52 9.59 -4.31 -5.69
N VAL A 53 10.29 -3.66 -4.77
CA VAL A 53 10.24 -2.21 -4.59
C VAL A 53 10.79 -1.57 -5.87
N GLY A 54 10.03 -0.71 -6.53
CA GLY A 54 10.54 0.06 -7.66
C GLY A 54 11.45 1.19 -7.18
N ARG A 55 10.87 2.38 -7.07
CA ARG A 55 11.55 3.60 -6.60
C ARG A 55 11.09 4.00 -5.21
N LEU A 56 11.97 4.67 -4.48
CA LEU A 56 11.68 5.25 -3.18
C LEU A 56 11.76 6.77 -3.26
N TRP A 57 10.84 7.42 -2.55
CA TRP A 57 10.77 8.88 -2.52
C TRP A 57 10.59 9.41 -1.11
N VAL A 58 11.25 10.50 -0.80
CA VAL A 58 10.93 11.35 0.36
C VAL A 58 9.91 12.39 -0.09
N HIS A 59 8.74 12.38 0.55
CA HIS A 59 7.63 13.24 0.17
C HIS A 59 7.71 14.60 0.85
N VAL A 60 7.77 15.69 0.05
CA VAL A 60 7.76 17.08 0.53
C VAL A 60 6.57 17.84 -0.07
N ALA A 61 5.39 17.23 0.02
CA ALA A 61 4.10 17.73 -0.49
C ALA A 61 4.10 18.03 -2.00
N ARG A 62 4.65 19.18 -2.42
CA ARG A 62 4.65 19.65 -3.81
C ARG A 62 5.72 18.97 -4.68
N TYR A 63 6.80 18.52 -4.06
CA TYR A 63 7.87 17.83 -4.76
C TYR A 63 8.29 16.58 -3.98
N GLN A 64 8.99 15.70 -4.68
CA GLN A 64 9.41 14.40 -4.17
C GLN A 64 10.88 14.24 -4.51
N ILE A 65 11.66 13.77 -3.54
CA ILE A 65 13.09 13.55 -3.72
C ILE A 65 13.30 12.04 -3.84
N GLU A 66 13.84 11.60 -4.97
CA GLU A 66 14.19 10.20 -5.17
C GLU A 66 15.38 9.83 -4.28
N VAL A 67 15.29 8.67 -3.63
CA VAL A 67 16.33 8.16 -2.74
C VAL A 67 16.57 6.69 -3.03
N SER A 68 17.80 6.22 -2.82
CA SER A 68 18.13 4.80 -3.01
C SER A 68 17.75 3.94 -1.80
N ARG A 69 17.71 4.55 -0.60
CA ARG A 69 17.38 3.85 0.65
C ARG A 69 16.74 4.78 1.68
N VAL A 70 15.90 4.22 2.55
CA VAL A 70 15.29 4.94 3.68
C VAL A 70 15.44 4.14 4.98
N PRO A 71 16.11 4.69 6.01
CA PRO A 71 16.33 3.99 7.28
C PRO A 71 15.10 4.01 8.20
N ALA A 72 15.17 3.21 9.27
CA ALA A 72 14.17 3.18 10.33
C ALA A 72 13.89 4.57 10.93
N GLY A 73 12.64 4.79 11.31
CA GLY A 73 12.13 6.03 11.86
C GLY A 73 11.57 7.00 10.81
N CYS A 74 12.02 6.90 9.55
CA CYS A 74 11.63 7.78 8.45
C CYS A 74 10.35 7.32 7.73
N TRP A 75 9.74 8.28 7.03
CA TRP A 75 8.62 8.03 6.11
C TRP A 75 9.15 7.91 4.68
N ALA A 76 8.60 6.96 3.93
CA ALA A 76 8.94 6.72 2.54
C ALA A 76 7.66 6.57 1.70
N LEU A 77 7.69 7.12 0.50
CA LEU A 77 6.79 6.74 -0.59
C LEU A 77 7.45 5.63 -1.40
N ILE A 78 6.73 4.54 -1.57
CA ILE A 78 7.21 3.31 -2.17
C ILE A 78 6.41 3.05 -3.44
N GLU A 79 7.10 2.88 -4.56
CA GLU A 79 6.50 2.59 -5.86
C GLU A 79 6.58 1.08 -6.17
N GLY A 80 5.57 0.53 -6.87
CA GLY A 80 5.59 -0.85 -7.39
C GLY A 80 5.01 -1.92 -6.46
N ILE A 81 4.55 -1.55 -5.27
CA ILE A 81 4.00 -2.49 -4.27
C ILE A 81 2.50 -2.28 -3.98
N ASP A 82 1.81 -1.52 -4.82
CA ASP A 82 0.44 -1.06 -4.59
C ASP A 82 -0.63 -2.12 -4.86
N GLN A 83 -0.39 -3.07 -5.77
CA GLN A 83 -1.40 -4.05 -6.20
C GLN A 83 -2.11 -4.82 -5.07
N PRO A 84 -1.42 -5.38 -4.05
CA PRO A 84 -2.08 -6.13 -2.98
C PRO A 84 -2.58 -5.24 -1.83
N ILE A 85 -2.27 -3.94 -1.82
CA ILE A 85 -2.54 -3.05 -0.69
C ILE A 85 -3.87 -2.35 -0.90
N VAL A 86 -4.87 -2.70 -0.09
CA VAL A 86 -6.17 -2.02 -0.12
C VAL A 86 -6.21 -0.81 0.81
N LYS A 87 -5.84 -0.97 2.09
CA LYS A 87 -5.89 0.12 3.09
C LYS A 87 -4.60 0.21 3.88
N THR A 88 -4.33 -0.83 4.67
CA THR A 88 -3.07 -1.01 5.37
C THR A 88 -2.36 -2.26 4.90
N ALA A 89 -1.05 -2.27 5.01
CA ALA A 89 -0.24 -3.45 4.83
C ALA A 89 1.02 -3.37 5.68
N THR A 90 1.62 -4.53 5.90
CA THR A 90 2.92 -4.66 6.57
C THR A 90 3.93 -5.15 5.56
N ILE A 91 5.01 -4.39 5.37
CA ILE A 91 6.11 -4.79 4.49
C ILE A 91 7.23 -5.33 5.35
N ALA A 92 7.79 -6.44 4.93
CA ALA A 92 8.92 -7.06 5.59
C ALA A 92 9.82 -7.77 4.58
N GLU A 93 10.92 -8.29 5.10
CA GLU A 93 11.93 -8.97 4.31
C GLU A 93 11.43 -10.35 3.85
N LEU A 94 12.02 -10.87 2.77
CA LEU A 94 11.66 -12.17 2.22
C LEU A 94 12.00 -13.33 3.15
N GLU A 95 13.19 -13.26 3.76
CA GLU A 95 13.76 -14.25 4.65
C GLU A 95 13.71 -13.68 6.07
N TYR A 96 12.64 -13.99 6.80
CA TYR A 96 12.51 -13.66 8.21
C TYR A 96 12.42 -14.98 8.98
N GLU A 97 13.32 -15.19 9.94
CA GLU A 97 13.42 -16.46 10.70
C GLU A 97 12.32 -16.59 11.77
N GLU A 98 11.64 -15.50 12.11
CA GLU A 98 10.61 -15.45 13.16
C GLU A 98 9.19 -15.35 12.58
N ASP A 99 8.22 -15.73 13.40
CA ASP A 99 6.80 -15.55 13.11
C ASP A 99 6.47 -14.08 12.82
N MET A 100 5.95 -13.82 11.62
CA MET A 100 5.61 -12.48 11.18
C MET A 100 4.16 -12.17 11.53
N TYR A 101 3.94 -10.97 12.05
CA TYR A 101 2.60 -10.45 12.34
C TYR A 101 2.37 -9.15 11.60
N ILE A 102 1.10 -8.89 11.25
CA ILE A 102 0.69 -7.62 10.69
C ILE A 102 0.51 -6.57 11.78
N PHE A 103 0.72 -5.30 11.42
CA PHE A 103 0.23 -4.20 12.22
C PHE A 103 -1.29 -4.21 12.26
N ARG A 104 -1.84 -3.70 13.37
CA ARG A 104 -3.30 -3.61 13.53
C ARG A 104 -3.89 -2.71 12.44
N PRO A 105 -4.98 -3.13 11.77
CA PRO A 105 -5.69 -2.27 10.83
C PRO A 105 -6.16 -0.95 11.46
N LEU A 106 -6.37 0.07 10.63
CA LEU A 106 -6.78 1.39 11.08
C LEU A 106 -8.13 1.36 11.80
N LYS A 107 -8.13 1.72 13.09
CA LYS A 107 -9.35 1.97 13.85
C LYS A 107 -9.80 3.41 13.65
N PHE A 108 -10.78 3.60 12.77
CA PHE A 108 -11.39 4.91 12.55
C PHE A 108 -12.23 5.34 13.75
N ASN A 109 -12.21 6.64 14.06
CA ASN A 109 -13.04 7.23 15.12
C ASN A 109 -14.52 7.31 14.72
N THR A 110 -14.80 7.30 13.41
CA THR A 110 -16.14 7.40 12.84
C THR A 110 -16.52 6.13 12.09
N LYS A 111 -17.82 5.94 11.86
CA LYS A 111 -18.36 4.87 11.01
C LYS A 111 -18.80 5.46 9.68
N SER A 112 -18.52 4.77 8.57
CA SER A 112 -19.11 5.11 7.27
C SER A 112 -20.59 4.72 7.28
N VAL A 113 -21.46 5.72 7.48
CA VAL A 113 -22.91 5.52 7.64
C VAL A 113 -23.72 5.87 6.40
N VAL A 114 -23.19 6.76 5.56
CA VAL A 114 -23.89 7.22 4.35
C VAL A 114 -23.67 6.19 3.24
N LYS A 115 -24.77 5.72 2.64
CA LYS A 115 -24.76 4.81 1.49
C LYS A 115 -25.28 5.54 0.27
N MET A 116 -24.55 5.43 -0.84
CA MET A 116 -24.91 6.01 -2.12
C MET A 116 -24.99 4.88 -3.16
N ALA A 117 -26.06 4.85 -3.95
CA ALA A 117 -26.16 4.00 -5.12
C ALA A 117 -25.59 4.74 -6.34
N ILE A 118 -24.70 4.09 -7.09
CA ILE A 118 -24.03 4.69 -8.24
C ILE A 118 -24.02 3.66 -9.37
N GLU A 119 -24.52 4.07 -10.53
CA GLU A 119 -24.57 3.25 -11.74
C GLU A 119 -24.04 4.07 -12.93
N PRO A 120 -23.31 3.44 -13.88
CA PRO A 120 -22.86 4.14 -15.07
C PRO A 120 -24.07 4.43 -15.97
N ILE A 121 -24.10 5.60 -16.61
CA ILE A 121 -25.17 5.96 -17.55
C ILE A 121 -25.21 4.98 -18.72
N ASN A 122 -24.04 4.56 -19.20
CA ASN A 122 -23.91 3.55 -20.24
C ASN A 122 -23.49 2.18 -19.64
N PRO A 123 -24.32 1.12 -19.77
CA PRO A 123 -23.99 -0.21 -19.25
C PRO A 123 -22.68 -0.78 -19.79
N SER A 124 -22.27 -0.42 -21.01
CA SER A 124 -21.01 -0.88 -21.60
C SER A 124 -19.76 -0.37 -20.86
N GLU A 125 -19.89 0.67 -20.04
CA GLU A 125 -18.78 1.24 -19.27
C GLU A 125 -18.64 0.65 -17.86
N LEU A 126 -19.46 -0.34 -17.51
CA LEU A 126 -19.42 -1.00 -16.21
C LEU A 126 -18.01 -1.49 -15.81
N PRO A 127 -17.20 -2.12 -16.68
CA PRO A 127 -15.85 -2.54 -16.31
C PRO A 127 -14.94 -1.37 -15.91
N LYS A 128 -15.09 -0.21 -16.59
CA LYS A 128 -14.36 1.01 -16.24
C LYS A 128 -14.81 1.51 -14.87
N ASN A 129 -16.12 1.56 -14.63
CA ASN A 129 -16.69 2.00 -13.36
C ASN A 129 -16.20 1.16 -12.17
N VAL A 130 -16.19 -0.17 -12.30
CA VAL A 130 -15.65 -1.07 -11.27
C VAL A 130 -14.16 -0.81 -11.01
N GLY A 131 -13.38 -0.54 -12.06
CA GLY A 131 -11.98 -0.13 -11.93
C GLY A 131 -11.81 1.17 -11.13
N TRP A 132 -12.64 2.18 -11.39
CA TRP A 132 -12.64 3.43 -10.64
C TRP A 132 -12.97 3.23 -9.16
N PHE A 133 -13.96 2.39 -8.83
CA PHE A 133 -14.28 2.08 -7.43
C PHE A 133 -13.14 1.38 -6.70
N LYS A 134 -12.45 0.45 -7.37
CA LYS A 134 -11.27 -0.20 -6.79
C LYS A 134 -10.19 0.83 -6.47
N LYS A 135 -9.87 1.73 -7.41
CA LYS A 135 -8.90 2.81 -7.20
C LYS A 135 -9.32 3.75 -6.07
N GLY A 136 -10.60 4.12 -6.01
CA GLY A 136 -11.14 5.00 -4.96
C GLY A 136 -11.08 4.38 -3.57
N ASN A 137 -11.25 3.07 -3.44
CA ASN A 137 -11.15 2.37 -2.16
C ASN A 137 -9.70 2.27 -1.64
N VAL A 138 -8.72 2.32 -2.55
CA VAL A 138 -7.29 2.21 -2.24
C VAL A 138 -6.70 3.56 -1.80
N SER A 139 -7.29 4.68 -2.20
CA SER A 139 -6.74 6.04 -2.05
C SER A 139 -6.75 6.60 -0.62
#